data_AF-A0AAN8N6V2-F1
#
_entry.id   AF-A0AAN8N6V2-F1
#
_cell.length_a   1.000
_cell.length_b   1.000
_cell.length_c   1.000
_cell.angle_alpha   90.00
_cell.angle_beta   90.00
_cell.angle_gamma   90.00
#
_symmetry.space_group_name_H-M   'P 1'
#
loop_
_entity.id
_entity.type
_entity.pdbx_description
1 polymer ?
#
loop_
_entity_poly.entity_id
_entity_poly.type
_entity_poly.pdbx_seq_one_letter_code
_entity_poly.pdbx_strand_id
1 'polypeptide(L)'
;MATENPSITKGMYTSSPVYGSVNNGARKVAAAGRYVPDTTSKLQGSQAGSSGSQRPQDVDDENSRYYATIDEGVRWPPEILDYNKRFTQTLKTIKRRHDPVLTTVALGINEYKKRRQRTGIDESIQAFLDRFYMSRIGIRMLIGQHVALNEQPRELDHVGIICTKTNVKELAEEAISNARFTCESYYGLYSAPQVQLVCKDDLNFMYVPGHLSHMLFETLKNSLRAVVETHGQDSDDFPAVKLIVAEGKEDITIKISDEGGGIPRSAIPLVWTYMYTTVDKTPDIDPDFDKTDFQAPLAGFGYGLPISRLYARYFGGDLKLISMEGYGTDVYLHLNRLSTSSEPLN
;
A
#
# COMPACT_ATOMS: atom_id res chain seq x y z
N MET A 1 -34.14 25.76 -7.21
CA MET A 1 -34.65 24.40 -6.95
C MET A 1 -33.62 23.43 -7.49
N ALA A 2 -32.75 22.90 -6.63
CA ALA A 2 -31.78 21.90 -7.01
C ALA A 2 -32.47 20.53 -6.94
N THR A 3 -32.51 19.81 -8.05
CA THR A 3 -32.98 18.42 -8.10
C THR A 3 -31.90 17.52 -7.49
N GLU A 4 -32.21 16.89 -6.36
CA GLU A 4 -31.37 15.85 -5.78
C GLU A 4 -31.21 14.70 -6.78
N ASN A 5 -29.97 14.29 -7.01
CA ASN A 5 -29.65 13.12 -7.81
C ASN A 5 -29.78 11.87 -6.89
N PRO A 6 -30.74 10.98 -7.12
CA PRO A 6 -31.05 9.87 -6.22
C PRO A 6 -30.01 8.73 -6.21
N SER A 7 -28.86 8.90 -6.87
CA SER A 7 -27.85 7.84 -7.06
C SER A 7 -26.67 7.88 -6.10
N ILE A 8 -26.67 8.77 -5.09
CA ILE A 8 -25.62 8.81 -4.07
C ILE A 8 -26.18 8.27 -2.74
N THR A 9 -26.28 6.95 -2.65
CA THR A 9 -26.21 6.23 -1.37
C THR A 9 -24.75 5.82 -1.13
N LYS A 10 -24.25 6.07 0.07
CA LYS A 10 -22.85 5.93 0.50
C LYS A 10 -22.13 4.71 -0.11
N GLY A 11 -20.96 4.95 -0.72
CA GLY A 11 -19.93 3.93 -0.95
C GLY A 11 -19.85 3.28 -2.34
N MET A 12 -20.64 3.70 -3.33
CA MET A 12 -20.61 3.07 -4.66
C MET A 12 -19.68 3.81 -5.64
N TYR A 13 -18.66 3.12 -6.15
CA TYR A 13 -17.80 3.60 -7.23
C TYR A 13 -18.09 2.84 -8.54
N THR A 14 -18.15 3.57 -9.66
CA THR A 14 -18.50 3.02 -10.99
C THR A 14 -17.27 2.59 -11.78
N SER A 15 -17.32 1.46 -12.48
CA SER A 15 -16.30 1.00 -13.45
C SER A 15 -16.75 1.29 -14.89
N SER A 16 -15.85 1.26 -15.89
CA SER A 16 -16.18 1.36 -17.32
C SER A 16 -16.29 -0.04 -17.97
N PRO A 17 -17.02 -0.18 -19.11
CA PRO A 17 -17.30 -1.46 -19.81
C PRO A 17 -16.07 -2.14 -20.45
N VAL A 18 -16.15 -3.46 -20.61
CA VAL A 18 -15.14 -4.35 -21.24
C VAL A 18 -15.21 -4.28 -22.77
N TYR A 19 -14.06 -4.34 -23.45
CA TYR A 19 -13.98 -4.63 -24.90
C TYR A 19 -13.19 -5.92 -25.17
N GLY A 20 -13.84 -6.86 -25.86
CA GLY A 20 -13.21 -8.07 -26.39
C GLY A 20 -12.36 -7.76 -27.62
N SER A 21 -11.09 -8.18 -27.60
CA SER A 21 -10.22 -8.17 -28.77
C SER A 21 -10.63 -9.31 -29.72
N VAL A 22 -11.05 -8.95 -30.92
CA VAL A 22 -11.19 -9.90 -32.04
C VAL A 22 -9.79 -10.31 -32.46
N ASN A 23 -9.41 -11.58 -32.29
CA ASN A 23 -8.19 -12.11 -32.87
C ASN A 23 -8.51 -13.34 -33.74
N ASN A 24 -8.13 -13.22 -35.01
CA ASN A 24 -8.16 -14.27 -36.03
C ASN A 24 -7.08 -15.32 -35.74
N GLY A 25 -7.43 -16.60 -35.91
CA GLY A 25 -6.51 -17.63 -36.41
C GLY A 25 -5.61 -18.37 -35.41
N ALA A 26 -6.03 -19.62 -35.12
CA ALA A 26 -5.20 -20.82 -34.92
C ALA A 26 -4.33 -20.96 -33.65
N ARG A 27 -4.76 -21.80 -32.71
CA ARG A 27 -4.38 -23.24 -32.63
C ARG A 27 -5.08 -23.92 -31.43
N LYS A 28 -5.65 -25.09 -31.71
CA LYS A 28 -6.26 -26.02 -30.75
C LYS A 28 -5.20 -26.56 -29.77
N VAL A 29 -5.53 -26.57 -28.48
CA VAL A 29 -5.06 -27.61 -27.54
C VAL A 29 -6.24 -27.97 -26.62
N ALA A 30 -6.35 -29.26 -26.33
CA ALA A 30 -7.55 -29.99 -25.95
C ALA A 30 -8.14 -29.64 -24.57
N ALA A 31 -9.47 -29.59 -24.52
CA ALA A 31 -10.28 -29.67 -23.31
C ALA A 31 -10.61 -31.15 -23.02
N ALA A 32 -10.45 -31.57 -21.76
CA ALA A 32 -11.05 -32.79 -21.23
C ALA A 32 -11.64 -32.47 -19.85
N GLY A 33 -12.93 -32.79 -19.67
CA GLY A 33 -13.65 -32.59 -18.41
C GLY A 33 -15.07 -32.07 -18.61
N ARG A 34 -15.90 -32.81 -19.35
CA ARG A 34 -17.35 -32.58 -19.42
C ARG A 34 -18.02 -33.17 -18.18
N TYR A 35 -18.79 -32.38 -17.45
CA TYR A 35 -19.89 -32.89 -16.63
C TYR A 35 -21.17 -32.18 -17.09
N VAL A 36 -22.17 -32.98 -17.45
CA VAL A 36 -23.49 -32.57 -17.95
C VAL A 36 -24.49 -32.90 -16.85
N PRO A 37 -25.35 -31.98 -16.38
CA PRO A 37 -26.47 -32.37 -15.54
C PRO A 37 -27.65 -32.78 -16.42
N ASP A 38 -28.11 -34.00 -16.20
CA ASP A 38 -29.28 -34.61 -16.82
C ASP A 38 -30.58 -34.00 -16.25
N THR A 39 -31.55 -33.79 -17.13
CA THR A 39 -32.90 -33.33 -16.81
C THR A 39 -33.85 -34.50 -16.56
N THR A 40 -34.93 -34.22 -15.80
CA THR A 40 -36.14 -35.03 -15.47
C THR A 40 -36.03 -35.84 -14.16
N SER A 41 -36.99 -35.86 -13.22
CA SER A 41 -38.45 -35.72 -13.29
C SER A 41 -39.06 -35.32 -11.92
N LYS A 42 -40.34 -34.90 -11.96
CA LYS A 42 -41.22 -34.41 -10.87
C LYS A 42 -41.62 -35.50 -9.85
N LEU A 43 -41.98 -35.10 -8.61
CA LEU A 43 -43.28 -35.38 -7.96
C LEU A 43 -43.39 -34.73 -6.55
N GLN A 44 -44.61 -34.30 -6.20
CA GLN A 44 -45.05 -33.59 -4.98
C GLN A 44 -45.33 -34.53 -3.79
N GLY A 45 -45.28 -34.02 -2.54
CA GLY A 45 -45.99 -34.61 -1.40
C GLY A 45 -45.54 -34.23 0.03
N SER A 46 -46.13 -33.16 0.59
CA SER A 46 -46.61 -32.94 1.99
C SER A 46 -45.91 -33.48 3.27
N GLN A 47 -45.60 -32.51 4.17
CA GLN A 47 -45.71 -32.42 5.66
C GLN A 47 -45.14 -33.50 6.61
N ALA A 48 -44.22 -33.10 7.52
CA ALA A 48 -44.43 -33.00 8.99
C ALA A 48 -43.13 -32.57 9.70
N GLY A 49 -43.25 -31.81 10.80
CA GLY A 49 -42.16 -31.06 11.43
C GLY A 49 -41.25 -31.83 12.41
N SER A 50 -40.09 -31.22 12.71
CA SER A 50 -39.33 -31.44 13.94
C SER A 50 -38.37 -30.27 14.15
N SER A 51 -38.41 -29.71 15.35
CA SER A 51 -37.59 -28.63 15.89
C SER A 51 -36.09 -28.96 15.91
N GLY A 52 -35.27 -28.04 15.43
CA GLY A 52 -33.83 -28.02 15.65
C GLY A 52 -33.30 -26.60 15.43
N SER A 53 -32.73 -26.00 16.47
CA SER A 53 -32.16 -24.65 16.42
C SER A 53 -30.99 -24.61 15.44
N GLN A 54 -31.19 -23.96 14.29
CA GLN A 54 -30.13 -23.69 13.33
C GLN A 54 -29.54 -22.30 13.59
N ARG A 55 -28.21 -22.26 13.62
CA ARG A 55 -27.37 -21.05 13.63
C ARG A 55 -27.83 -20.10 12.50
N PRO A 56 -27.71 -18.77 12.64
CA PRO A 56 -27.98 -17.89 11.52
C PRO A 56 -27.02 -18.26 10.39
N GLN A 57 -27.58 -18.67 9.25
CA GLN A 57 -26.85 -18.81 8.01
C GLN A 57 -26.27 -17.44 7.68
N ASP A 58 -24.96 -17.40 7.38
CA ASP A 58 -24.31 -16.25 6.79
C ASP A 58 -25.06 -15.92 5.49
N VAL A 59 -25.87 -14.87 5.55
CA VAL A 59 -26.46 -14.27 4.37
C VAL A 59 -25.30 -13.54 3.71
N ASP A 60 -24.73 -14.15 2.67
CA ASP A 60 -23.85 -13.46 1.74
C ASP A 60 -24.60 -12.22 1.24
N ASP A 61 -24.25 -11.06 1.77
CA ASP A 61 -24.85 -9.78 1.44
C ASP A 61 -24.41 -9.39 0.02
N GLU A 62 -25.10 -9.93 -0.98
CA GLU A 62 -24.93 -9.60 -2.41
C GLU A 62 -25.04 -8.10 -2.72
N ASN A 63 -25.53 -7.29 -1.76
CA ASN A 63 -25.65 -5.84 -1.88
C ASN A 63 -24.37 -5.05 -1.54
N SER A 64 -23.34 -5.66 -0.95
CA SER A 64 -22.08 -4.96 -0.67
C SER A 64 -21.02 -5.19 -1.75
N ARG A 65 -21.41 -5.02 -3.02
CA ARG A 65 -20.41 -4.96 -4.10
C ARG A 65 -19.69 -3.63 -4.01
N TYR A 66 -18.38 -3.66 -3.76
CA TYR A 66 -17.49 -2.49 -3.69
C TYR A 66 -17.39 -1.69 -5.00
N TYR A 67 -18.02 -2.17 -6.07
CA TYR A 67 -18.12 -1.49 -7.36
C TYR A 67 -19.49 -1.73 -7.99
N ALA A 68 -19.99 -0.73 -8.72
CA ALA A 68 -21.19 -0.87 -9.52
C ALA A 68 -20.90 -1.76 -10.74
N THR A 69 -21.73 -2.79 -10.94
CA THR A 69 -21.74 -3.59 -12.16
C THR A 69 -22.47 -2.77 -13.22
N ILE A 70 -21.75 -2.23 -14.21
CA ILE A 70 -22.41 -1.72 -15.42
C ILE A 70 -22.95 -2.95 -16.16
N ASP A 71 -24.22 -2.88 -16.56
CA ASP A 71 -24.86 -3.90 -17.40
C ASP A 71 -23.94 -4.25 -18.58
N GLU A 72 -23.55 -5.52 -18.69
CA GLU A 72 -22.62 -6.01 -19.72
C GLU A 72 -23.16 -5.82 -21.15
N GLY A 73 -24.45 -5.48 -21.28
CA GLY A 73 -25.13 -5.17 -22.53
C GLY A 73 -25.12 -3.69 -22.95
N VAL A 74 -24.60 -2.75 -22.15
CA VAL A 74 -24.58 -1.32 -22.54
C VAL A 74 -23.47 -1.07 -23.55
N ARG A 75 -23.86 -0.86 -24.81
CA ARG A 75 -22.95 -0.40 -25.86
C ARG A 75 -22.80 1.12 -25.77
N TRP A 76 -21.67 1.57 -25.26
CA TRP A 76 -21.37 3.00 -25.14
C TRP A 76 -21.04 3.62 -26.51
N PRO A 77 -21.47 4.87 -26.76
CA PRO A 77 -21.10 5.62 -27.94
C PRO A 77 -19.56 5.64 -28.15
N PRO A 78 -19.06 5.52 -29.39
CA PRO A 78 -17.62 5.58 -29.68
C PRO A 78 -16.92 6.82 -29.12
N GLU A 79 -17.63 7.94 -29.03
CA GLU A 79 -17.14 9.21 -28.49
C GLU A 79 -16.80 9.11 -27.00
N ILE A 80 -17.57 8.33 -26.23
CA ILE A 80 -17.32 8.11 -24.80
C ILE A 80 -16.09 7.22 -24.60
N LEU A 81 -15.92 6.21 -25.46
CA LEU A 81 -14.75 5.33 -25.43
C LEU A 81 -13.48 6.10 -25.77
N ASP A 82 -13.53 6.92 -26.82
CA ASP A 82 -12.42 7.78 -27.22
C ASP A 82 -12.10 8.79 -26.10
N TYR A 83 -13.12 9.41 -25.50
CA TYR A 83 -12.93 10.28 -24.33
C TYR A 83 -12.24 9.55 -23.17
N ASN A 84 -12.74 8.38 -22.76
CA ASN A 84 -12.15 7.59 -21.67
C ASN A 84 -10.70 7.21 -21.96
N LYS A 85 -10.40 6.81 -23.20
CA LYS A 85 -9.04 6.48 -23.63
C LYS A 85 -8.12 7.68 -23.57
N ARG A 86 -8.54 8.84 -24.09
CA ARG A 86 -7.76 10.09 -24.03
C ARG A 86 -7.57 10.57 -22.60
N PHE A 87 -8.62 10.53 -21.78
CA PHE A 87 -8.59 10.91 -20.38
C PHE A 87 -7.64 10.02 -19.57
N THR A 88 -7.74 8.69 -19.74
CA THR A 88 -6.81 7.72 -19.11
C THR A 88 -5.35 8.03 -19.49
N GLN A 89 -5.09 8.32 -20.77
CA GLN A 89 -3.75 8.66 -21.23
C GLN A 89 -3.25 10.00 -20.64
N THR A 90 -4.12 11.01 -20.51
CA THR A 90 -3.81 12.26 -19.80
C THR A 90 -3.43 11.99 -18.35
N LEU A 91 -4.21 11.17 -17.63
CA LEU A 91 -3.92 10.83 -16.24
C LEU A 91 -2.61 10.06 -16.07
N LYS A 92 -2.29 9.13 -16.98
CA LYS A 92 -0.99 8.44 -17.00
C LYS A 92 0.17 9.41 -17.19
N THR A 93 0.00 10.38 -18.09
CA THR A 93 0.99 11.43 -18.35
C THR A 93 1.20 12.28 -17.10
N ILE A 94 0.12 12.66 -16.41
CA ILE A 94 0.18 13.39 -15.14
C ILE A 94 0.88 12.54 -14.07
N LYS A 95 0.51 11.27 -13.89
CA LYS A 95 1.11 10.35 -12.91
C LYS A 95 2.63 10.26 -13.11
N ARG A 96 3.07 9.94 -14.33
CA ARG A 96 4.49 9.82 -14.68
C ARG A 96 5.25 11.13 -14.48
N ARG A 97 4.67 12.27 -14.89
CA ARG A 97 5.29 13.59 -14.70
C ARG A 97 5.52 13.92 -13.22
N HIS A 98 4.70 13.40 -12.31
CA HIS A 98 4.78 13.68 -10.88
C HIS A 98 5.49 12.60 -10.05
N ASP A 99 6.03 11.56 -10.68
CA ASP A 99 6.85 10.56 -9.99
C ASP A 99 8.07 11.18 -9.25
N PRO A 100 8.85 12.12 -9.82
CA PRO A 100 10.02 12.68 -9.13
C PRO A 100 9.71 13.72 -8.03
N VAL A 101 8.43 14.02 -7.76
CA VAL A 101 8.02 15.16 -6.91
C VAL A 101 8.58 15.04 -5.48
N LEU A 102 8.59 13.83 -4.90
CA LEU A 102 9.16 13.64 -3.55
C LEU A 102 10.62 14.10 -3.52
N THR A 103 11.41 13.63 -4.48
CA THR A 103 12.83 13.98 -4.64
C THR A 103 13.03 15.47 -4.94
N THR A 104 12.23 16.06 -5.83
CA THR A 104 12.31 17.49 -6.18
C THR A 104 12.01 18.39 -4.99
N VAL A 105 10.94 18.10 -4.24
CA VAL A 105 10.59 18.86 -3.03
C VAL A 105 11.66 18.69 -1.97
N ALA A 106 12.18 17.49 -1.80
CA ALA A 106 13.27 17.23 -0.88
C ALA A 106 14.51 18.10 -1.20
N LEU A 107 14.97 18.08 -2.45
CA LEU A 107 16.09 18.92 -2.90
C LEU A 107 15.84 20.41 -2.66
N GLY A 108 14.64 20.91 -2.97
CA GLY A 108 14.29 22.32 -2.78
C GLY A 108 14.30 22.75 -1.30
N ILE A 109 13.84 21.89 -0.39
CA ILE A 109 13.90 22.17 1.05
C ILE A 109 15.34 22.13 1.55
N ASN A 110 16.15 21.19 1.07
CA ASN A 110 17.56 21.13 1.46
C ASN A 110 18.31 22.38 1.01
N GLU A 111 18.04 22.88 -0.20
CA GLU A 111 18.57 24.15 -0.69
C GLU A 111 18.12 25.34 0.17
N TYR A 112 16.83 25.39 0.53
CA TYR A 112 16.29 26.40 1.44
C TYR A 112 17.01 26.39 2.81
N LYS A 113 17.20 25.21 3.42
CA LYS A 113 17.91 25.04 4.70
C LYS A 113 19.34 25.55 4.62
N LYS A 114 20.07 25.17 3.56
CA LYS A 114 21.46 25.61 3.30
C LYS A 114 21.55 27.13 3.20
N ARG A 115 20.67 27.76 2.40
CA ARG A 115 20.65 29.23 2.22
C ARG A 115 20.29 29.97 3.51
N ARG A 116 19.42 29.40 4.35
CA ARG A 116 18.99 30.00 5.63
C ARG A 116 19.88 29.62 6.82
N GLN A 117 20.92 28.80 6.62
CA GLN A 117 21.78 28.25 7.68
C GLN A 117 20.98 27.58 8.81
N ARG A 118 19.91 26.87 8.45
CA ARG A 118 19.03 26.17 9.40
C ARG A 118 19.32 24.68 9.42
N THR A 119 19.40 24.11 10.62
CA THR A 119 19.58 22.67 10.85
C THR A 119 18.28 21.87 10.70
N GLY A 120 17.13 22.48 11.01
CA GLY A 120 15.79 21.89 10.89
C GLY A 120 14.84 22.69 10.00
N ILE A 121 13.66 22.12 9.76
CA ILE A 121 12.51 22.84 9.18
C ILE A 121 11.63 23.38 10.31
N ASP A 122 10.94 24.48 10.07
CA ASP A 122 9.97 25.00 11.03
C ASP A 122 8.62 24.27 10.92
N GLU A 123 7.79 24.44 11.96
CA GLU A 123 6.48 23.79 12.06
C GLU A 123 5.54 24.16 10.89
N SER A 124 5.71 25.36 10.32
CA SER A 124 4.90 25.79 9.17
C SER A 124 5.21 24.98 7.91
N ILE A 125 6.50 24.69 7.67
CA ILE A 125 6.96 23.83 6.58
C ILE A 125 6.53 22.39 6.83
N GLN A 126 6.68 21.89 8.06
CA GLN A 126 6.22 20.54 8.43
C GLN A 126 4.73 20.35 8.12
N ALA A 127 3.88 21.25 8.62
CA ALA A 127 2.44 21.19 8.39
C ALA A 127 2.06 21.34 6.91
N PHE A 128 2.81 22.17 6.16
CA PHE A 128 2.64 22.25 4.70
C PHE A 128 2.96 20.92 4.02
N LEU A 129 4.06 20.27 4.37
CA LEU A 129 4.47 19.00 3.77
C LEU A 129 3.50 17.87 4.11
N ASP A 130 3.00 17.81 5.34
CA ASP A 130 1.97 16.83 5.72
C ASP A 130 0.74 16.97 4.81
N ARG A 131 0.21 18.19 4.64
CA ARG A 131 -0.94 18.45 3.75
C ARG A 131 -0.62 18.16 2.29
N PHE A 132 0.57 18.56 1.83
CA PHE A 132 1.01 18.36 0.46
C PHE A 132 1.11 16.87 0.10
N TYR A 133 1.78 16.08 0.95
CA TYR A 133 1.95 14.65 0.71
C TYR A 133 0.66 13.87 0.93
N MET A 134 -0.18 14.24 1.90
CA MET A 134 -1.50 13.63 2.05
C MET A 134 -2.37 13.85 0.80
N SER A 135 -2.43 15.09 0.30
CA SER A 135 -3.13 15.40 -0.95
C SER A 135 -2.56 14.64 -2.14
N ARG A 136 -1.23 14.53 -2.23
CA ARG A 136 -0.54 13.77 -3.29
C ARG A 136 -0.88 12.28 -3.25
N ILE A 137 -0.90 11.67 -2.06
CA ILE A 137 -1.28 10.27 -1.88
C ILE A 137 -2.71 10.06 -2.39
N GLY A 138 -3.67 10.91 -1.99
CA GLY A 138 -5.05 10.86 -2.46
C GLY A 138 -5.18 11.03 -3.99
N ILE A 139 -4.47 11.99 -4.59
CA ILE A 139 -4.48 12.19 -6.04
C ILE A 139 -3.92 10.96 -6.77
N ARG A 140 -2.81 10.37 -6.28
CA ARG A 140 -2.22 9.15 -6.87
C ARG A 140 -3.13 7.94 -6.70
N MET A 141 -3.86 7.84 -5.59
CA MET A 141 -4.86 6.81 -5.35
C MET A 141 -5.98 6.89 -6.40
N LEU A 142 -6.59 8.07 -6.59
CA LEU A 142 -7.67 8.27 -7.56
C LEU A 142 -7.22 8.03 -9.00
N ILE A 143 -6.04 8.55 -9.37
CA ILE A 143 -5.48 8.33 -10.71
C ILE A 143 -5.16 6.84 -10.91
N GLY A 144 -4.52 6.20 -9.93
CA GLY A 144 -4.18 4.78 -9.98
C GLY A 144 -5.42 3.92 -10.16
N GLN A 145 -6.47 4.19 -9.38
CA GLN A 145 -7.75 3.49 -9.48
C GLN A 145 -8.37 3.64 -10.86
N HIS A 146 -8.45 4.86 -11.41
CA HIS A 146 -9.01 5.08 -12.74
C HIS A 146 -8.22 4.35 -13.82
N VAL A 147 -6.89 4.44 -13.80
CA VAL A 147 -6.04 3.79 -14.80
C VAL A 147 -6.15 2.27 -14.71
N ALA A 148 -6.09 1.70 -13.51
CA ALA A 148 -6.19 0.26 -13.29
C ALA A 148 -7.53 -0.29 -13.80
N LEU A 149 -8.65 0.37 -13.49
CA LEU A 149 -9.98 -0.06 -13.94
C LEU A 149 -10.18 -0.01 -15.46
N ASN A 150 -9.42 0.81 -16.20
CA ASN A 150 -9.58 0.98 -17.64
C ASN A 150 -8.56 0.21 -18.49
N GLU A 151 -7.36 -0.07 -17.97
CA GLU A 151 -6.28 -0.68 -18.75
C GLU A 151 -5.80 -2.04 -18.24
N GLN A 152 -5.95 -2.34 -16.94
CA GLN A 152 -5.46 -3.60 -16.40
C GLN A 152 -6.47 -4.72 -16.65
N PRO A 153 -6.00 -5.97 -16.88
CA PRO A 153 -6.87 -7.13 -16.89
C PRO A 153 -7.66 -7.20 -15.58
N ARG A 154 -8.93 -7.61 -15.67
CA ARG A 154 -9.72 -7.88 -14.48
C ARG A 154 -9.17 -9.12 -13.79
N GLU A 155 -8.61 -8.93 -12.61
CA GLU A 155 -8.28 -10.02 -11.70
C GLU A 155 -9.40 -10.17 -10.67
N LEU A 156 -9.70 -11.41 -10.28
CA LEU A 156 -10.84 -11.71 -9.40
C LEU A 156 -10.74 -11.02 -8.04
N ASP A 157 -9.53 -10.90 -7.51
CA ASP A 157 -9.30 -10.34 -6.19
C ASP A 157 -8.93 -8.83 -6.24
N HIS A 158 -8.91 -8.19 -7.41
CA HIS A 158 -8.59 -6.76 -7.55
C HIS A 158 -9.75 -5.91 -8.08
N VAL A 159 -9.96 -4.77 -7.43
CA VAL A 159 -10.83 -3.69 -7.89
C VAL A 159 -9.95 -2.46 -8.11
N GLY A 160 -9.46 -2.30 -9.34
CA GLY A 160 -8.45 -1.29 -9.66
C GLY A 160 -7.15 -1.58 -8.93
N ILE A 161 -6.69 -0.66 -8.06
CA ILE A 161 -5.47 -0.83 -7.26
C ILE A 161 -5.73 -1.42 -5.86
N ILE A 162 -6.99 -1.67 -5.52
CA ILE A 162 -7.39 -2.27 -4.24
C ILE A 162 -7.45 -3.79 -4.43
N CYS A 163 -6.73 -4.52 -3.59
CA CYS A 163 -6.82 -5.97 -3.51
C CYS A 163 -7.76 -6.36 -2.37
N THR A 164 -8.82 -7.10 -2.68
CA THR A 164 -9.83 -7.59 -1.74
C THR A 164 -9.31 -8.67 -0.80
N LYS A 165 -8.27 -9.40 -1.23
CA LYS A 165 -7.59 -10.46 -0.47
C LYS A 165 -6.08 -10.26 -0.52
N THR A 166 -5.61 -9.15 0.06
CA THR A 166 -4.18 -8.89 0.17
C THR A 166 -3.58 -9.89 1.16
N ASN A 167 -2.74 -10.82 0.67
CA ASN A 167 -1.98 -11.71 1.52
C ASN A 167 -0.83 -10.94 2.19
N VAL A 168 -0.93 -10.75 3.51
CA VAL A 168 0.06 -9.94 4.26
C VAL A 168 1.39 -10.66 4.40
N LYS A 169 1.37 -11.99 4.48
CA LYS A 169 2.58 -12.79 4.62
C LYS A 169 3.45 -12.67 3.37
N GLU A 170 2.87 -12.93 2.19
CA GLU A 170 3.58 -12.84 0.91
C GLU A 170 4.17 -11.44 0.68
N LEU A 171 3.37 -10.40 0.96
CA LEU A 171 3.81 -9.02 0.81
C LEU A 171 4.94 -8.65 1.79
N ALA A 172 4.89 -9.18 3.02
CA ALA A 172 5.95 -8.99 4.01
C ALA A 172 7.23 -9.73 3.62
N GLU A 173 7.13 -10.96 3.08
CA GLU A 173 8.28 -11.72 2.58
C GLU A 173 8.98 -10.99 1.42
N GLU A 174 8.22 -10.43 0.50
CA GLU A 174 8.75 -9.62 -0.60
C GLU A 174 9.44 -8.34 -0.07
N ALA A 175 8.79 -7.61 0.83
CA ALA A 175 9.36 -6.40 1.43
C ALA A 175 10.64 -6.70 2.23
N ILE A 176 10.69 -7.83 2.94
CA ILE A 176 11.89 -8.33 3.63
C ILE A 176 13.02 -8.57 2.64
N SER A 177 12.76 -9.32 1.57
CA SER A 177 13.76 -9.63 0.55
C SER A 177 14.34 -8.36 -0.06
N ASN A 178 13.48 -7.43 -0.46
CA ASN A 178 13.87 -6.16 -1.06
C ASN A 178 14.67 -5.27 -0.09
N ALA A 179 14.25 -5.18 1.18
CA ALA A 179 14.95 -4.38 2.18
C ALA A 179 16.34 -4.96 2.50
N ARG A 180 16.45 -6.28 2.62
CA ARG A 180 17.71 -6.98 2.85
C ARG A 180 18.68 -6.83 1.69
N PHE A 181 18.21 -7.02 0.46
CA PHE A 181 19.03 -6.81 -0.74
C PHE A 181 19.57 -5.38 -0.82
N THR A 182 18.72 -4.39 -0.49
CA THR A 182 19.14 -2.98 -0.48
C THR A 182 20.19 -2.73 0.61
N CYS A 183 20.01 -3.34 1.79
CA CYS A 183 20.97 -3.25 2.90
C CYS A 183 22.33 -3.87 2.54
N GLU A 184 22.33 -5.06 1.95
CA GLU A 184 23.54 -5.74 1.46
C GLU A 184 24.28 -4.89 0.43
N SER A 185 23.55 -4.39 -0.57
CA SER A 185 24.12 -3.57 -1.63
C SER A 185 24.74 -2.27 -1.12
N TYR A 186 24.11 -1.63 -0.12
CA TYR A 186 24.57 -0.34 0.41
C TYR A 186 25.80 -0.47 1.33
N TYR A 187 25.81 -1.49 2.19
CA TYR A 187 26.89 -1.71 3.15
C TYR A 187 27.99 -2.66 2.64
N GLY A 188 27.80 -3.27 1.45
CA GLY A 188 28.74 -4.24 0.90
C GLY A 188 28.79 -5.56 1.68
N LEU A 189 27.69 -5.94 2.34
CA LEU A 189 27.63 -7.12 3.18
C LEU A 189 27.46 -8.39 2.35
N TYR A 190 28.05 -9.50 2.80
CA TYR A 190 27.74 -10.82 2.24
C TYR A 190 26.31 -11.26 2.57
N SER A 191 25.82 -10.91 3.76
CA SER A 191 24.43 -11.14 4.16
C SER A 191 23.95 -10.05 5.12
N ALA A 192 22.78 -9.48 4.85
CA ALA A 192 22.12 -8.55 5.77
C ALA A 192 21.53 -9.28 6.99
N PRO A 193 21.25 -8.55 8.10
CA PRO A 193 20.56 -9.10 9.26
C PRO A 193 19.31 -9.89 8.84
N GLN A 194 19.15 -11.07 9.45
CA GLN A 194 17.98 -11.91 9.18
C GLN A 194 16.71 -11.21 9.68
N VAL A 195 15.61 -11.38 8.96
CA VAL A 195 14.29 -10.92 9.42
C VAL A 195 13.42 -12.13 9.72
N GLN A 196 13.02 -12.28 10.98
CA GLN A 196 12.12 -13.33 11.44
C GLN A 196 10.67 -12.87 11.26
N LEU A 197 9.95 -13.49 10.33
CA LEU A 197 8.54 -13.22 10.09
C LEU A 197 7.65 -14.14 10.94
N VAL A 198 6.81 -13.55 11.77
CA VAL A 198 5.73 -14.21 12.51
C VAL A 198 4.41 -13.70 11.97
N CYS A 199 3.81 -14.44 11.05
CA CYS A 199 2.53 -14.11 10.41
C CYS A 199 1.73 -15.40 10.17
N LYS A 200 0.41 -15.30 10.24
CA LYS A 200 -0.50 -16.39 9.91
C LYS A 200 -0.61 -16.52 8.38
N ASP A 201 -0.51 -17.74 7.85
CA ASP A 201 -0.41 -17.99 6.39
C ASP A 201 -1.64 -17.52 5.59
N ASP A 202 -2.81 -17.59 6.19
CA ASP A 202 -4.11 -17.28 5.57
C ASP A 202 -4.62 -15.88 5.96
N LEU A 203 -3.77 -15.00 6.47
CA LEU A 203 -4.14 -13.64 6.83
C LEU A 203 -4.31 -12.78 5.58
N ASN A 204 -5.58 -12.60 5.21
CA ASN A 204 -5.99 -11.81 4.06
C ASN A 204 -6.91 -10.68 4.50
N PHE A 205 -6.72 -9.50 3.92
CA PHE A 205 -7.65 -8.39 4.11
C PHE A 205 -7.67 -7.46 2.90
N MET A 206 -8.69 -6.62 2.85
CA MET A 206 -8.83 -5.62 1.80
C MET A 206 -7.88 -4.45 2.05
N TYR A 207 -6.96 -4.23 1.13
CA TYR A 207 -6.01 -3.11 1.21
C TYR A 207 -5.45 -2.71 -0.16
N VAL A 208 -4.58 -1.70 -0.18
CA VAL A 208 -3.79 -1.32 -1.35
C VAL A 208 -2.38 -1.93 -1.18
N PRO A 209 -2.04 -3.03 -1.89
CA PRO A 209 -0.77 -3.74 -1.67
C PRO A 209 0.46 -2.86 -1.82
N GLY A 210 0.45 -1.96 -2.81
CA GLY A 210 1.56 -1.02 -3.04
C GLY A 210 1.81 -0.06 -1.87
N HIS A 211 0.77 0.37 -1.14
CA HIS A 211 0.94 1.22 0.04
C HIS A 211 1.54 0.44 1.21
N LEU A 212 1.06 -0.78 1.44
CA LEU A 212 1.56 -1.63 2.52
C LEU A 212 3.01 -2.04 2.26
N SER A 213 3.34 -2.46 1.04
CA SER A 213 4.72 -2.79 0.63
C SER A 213 5.67 -1.62 0.87
N HIS A 214 5.27 -0.39 0.52
CA HIS A 214 6.07 0.81 0.79
C HIS A 214 6.34 1.03 2.28
N MET A 215 5.30 0.96 3.12
CA MET A 215 5.44 1.17 4.57
C MET A 215 6.33 0.09 5.21
N LEU A 216 6.17 -1.16 4.80
CA LEU A 216 7.01 -2.27 5.26
C LEU A 216 8.46 -2.09 4.82
N PHE A 217 8.69 -1.78 3.54
CA PHE A 217 10.03 -1.56 3.01
C PHE A 217 10.77 -0.44 3.75
N GLU A 218 10.14 0.73 3.91
CA GLU A 218 10.79 1.88 4.56
C GLU A 218 11.09 1.63 6.05
N THR A 219 10.22 0.92 6.76
CA THR A 219 10.41 0.61 8.19
C THR A 219 11.45 -0.49 8.40
N LEU A 220 11.43 -1.54 7.57
CA LEU A 220 12.45 -2.60 7.57
C LEU A 220 13.83 -2.04 7.22
N LYS A 221 13.92 -1.18 6.21
CA LYS A 221 15.15 -0.51 5.80
C LYS A 221 15.80 0.26 6.95
N ASN A 222 15.01 1.02 7.71
CA ASN A 222 15.49 1.74 8.90
C ASN A 222 15.97 0.79 10.00
N SER A 223 15.24 -0.30 10.23
CA SER A 223 15.57 -1.32 11.25
C SER A 223 16.89 -2.03 10.91
N LEU A 224 17.03 -2.51 9.67
CA LEU A 224 18.24 -3.17 9.18
C LEU A 224 19.45 -2.25 9.25
N ARG A 225 19.29 -0.99 8.82
CA ARG A 225 20.32 0.04 8.93
C ARG A 225 20.78 0.23 10.38
N ALA A 226 19.84 0.38 11.32
CA ALA A 226 20.17 0.59 12.73
C ALA A 226 20.94 -0.60 13.32
N VAL A 227 20.57 -1.84 12.96
CA VAL A 227 21.30 -3.05 13.37
C VAL A 227 22.72 -3.05 12.83
N VAL A 228 22.90 -2.83 11.52
CA VAL A 228 24.25 -2.84 10.91
C VAL A 228 25.14 -1.73 11.48
N GLU A 229 24.61 -0.52 11.66
CA GLU A 229 25.36 0.61 12.21
C GLU A 229 25.74 0.41 13.68
N THR A 230 24.90 -0.28 14.47
CA THR A 230 25.15 -0.52 15.90
C THR A 230 26.16 -1.64 16.14
N HIS A 231 26.05 -2.73 15.38
CA HIS A 231 26.89 -3.93 15.59
C HIS A 231 28.17 -3.91 14.75
N GLY A 232 28.27 -3.00 13.78
CA GLY A 232 29.42 -2.84 12.91
C GLY A 232 29.29 -3.66 11.62
N GLN A 233 29.78 -3.09 10.52
CA GLN A 233 29.71 -3.72 9.19
C GLN A 233 30.54 -5.01 9.10
N ASP A 234 31.59 -5.11 9.92
CA ASP A 234 32.48 -6.28 9.98
C ASP A 234 31.94 -7.39 10.90
N SER A 235 30.72 -7.24 11.45
CA SER A 235 30.14 -8.29 12.29
C SER A 235 29.77 -9.51 11.46
N ASP A 236 30.20 -10.69 11.92
CA ASP A 236 29.86 -11.97 11.31
C ASP A 236 28.41 -12.42 11.65
N ASP A 237 27.83 -11.88 12.73
CA ASP A 237 26.49 -12.20 13.19
C ASP A 237 25.73 -10.95 13.62
N PHE A 238 24.49 -10.81 13.15
CA PHE A 238 23.62 -9.68 13.46
C PHE A 238 22.38 -10.18 14.19
N PRO A 239 21.90 -9.48 15.24
CA PRO A 239 20.63 -9.83 15.85
C PRO A 239 19.50 -9.72 14.82
N ALA A 240 18.62 -10.71 14.81
CA ALA A 240 17.53 -10.76 13.85
C ALA A 240 16.47 -9.70 14.15
N VAL A 241 16.06 -8.97 13.11
CA VAL A 241 14.89 -8.09 13.16
C VAL A 241 13.64 -8.97 13.19
N LYS A 242 12.67 -8.69 14.05
CA LYS A 242 11.42 -9.46 14.15
C LYS A 242 10.28 -8.67 13.55
N LEU A 243 9.61 -9.24 12.54
CA LEU A 243 8.37 -8.72 11.97
C LEU A 243 7.22 -9.61 12.43
N ILE A 244 6.31 -9.06 13.24
CA ILE A 244 5.17 -9.78 13.81
C ILE A 244 3.89 -9.16 13.29
N VAL A 245 3.02 -9.97 12.69
CA VAL A 245 1.72 -9.56 12.20
C VAL A 245 0.64 -10.15 13.11
N ALA A 246 -0.19 -9.28 13.66
CA ALA A 246 -1.32 -9.64 14.50
C ALA A 246 -2.64 -9.21 13.83
N GLU A 247 -3.55 -10.17 13.64
CA GLU A 247 -4.91 -9.90 13.20
C GLU A 247 -5.79 -9.61 14.42
N GLY A 248 -6.27 -8.37 14.52
CA GLY A 248 -7.30 -7.97 15.45
C GLY A 248 -8.70 -8.07 14.84
N LYS A 249 -9.71 -7.84 15.68
CA LYS A 249 -11.11 -7.72 15.24
C LYS A 249 -11.34 -6.44 14.43
N GLU A 250 -10.70 -5.34 14.84
CA GLU A 250 -10.91 -4.00 14.29
C GLU A 250 -9.80 -3.60 13.31
N ASP A 251 -8.57 -4.00 13.60
CA ASP A 251 -7.38 -3.61 12.87
C ASP A 251 -6.43 -4.80 12.62
N ILE A 252 -5.46 -4.59 11.73
CA ILE A 252 -4.28 -5.42 11.61
C ILE A 252 -3.11 -4.59 12.12
N THR A 253 -2.35 -5.16 13.06
CA THR A 253 -1.16 -4.50 13.61
C THR A 253 0.07 -5.26 13.15
N ILE A 254 1.03 -4.52 12.60
CA ILE A 254 2.35 -5.04 12.23
C ILE A 254 3.39 -4.40 13.15
N LYS A 255 4.12 -5.23 13.88
CA LYS A 255 5.22 -4.82 14.76
C LYS A 255 6.55 -5.20 14.12
N ILE A 256 7.45 -4.23 13.96
CA ILE A 256 8.83 -4.46 13.55
C ILE A 256 9.72 -4.11 14.74
N SER A 257 10.57 -5.04 15.15
CA SER A 257 11.41 -4.94 16.36
C SER A 257 12.86 -5.18 16.00
N ASP A 258 13.72 -4.23 16.30
CA ASP A 258 15.16 -4.32 16.09
C ASP A 258 15.94 -4.25 17.41
N GLU A 259 17.20 -4.69 17.36
CA GLU A 259 18.21 -4.48 18.41
C GLU A 259 19.30 -3.53 17.88
N GLY A 260 18.87 -2.47 17.19
CA GLY A 260 19.72 -1.47 16.54
C GLY A 260 20.09 -0.30 17.44
N GLY A 261 20.28 -0.54 18.74
CA GLY A 261 20.77 0.46 19.70
C GLY A 261 19.74 1.50 20.17
N GLY A 262 18.60 1.62 19.48
CA GLY A 262 17.52 2.53 19.86
C GLY A 262 17.79 4.00 19.56
N ILE A 263 16.82 4.84 19.90
CA ILE A 263 16.77 6.27 19.57
C ILE A 263 16.73 7.05 20.88
N PRO A 264 17.65 8.01 21.10
CA PRO A 264 17.64 8.83 22.29
C PRO A 264 16.32 9.57 22.48
N ARG A 265 15.86 9.71 23.73
CA ARG A 265 14.56 10.35 24.03
C ARG A 265 14.44 11.76 23.47
N SER A 266 15.54 12.51 23.39
CA SER A 266 15.61 13.85 22.80
C SER A 266 15.37 13.87 21.28
N ALA A 267 15.66 12.77 20.59
CA ALA A 267 15.51 12.64 19.15
C ALA A 267 14.14 12.11 18.72
N ILE A 268 13.36 11.48 19.62
CA ILE A 268 12.05 10.88 19.30
C ILE A 268 11.07 11.83 18.62
N PRO A 269 10.94 13.12 19.01
CA PRO A 269 10.05 14.03 18.28
C PRO A 269 10.56 14.33 16.86
N LEU A 270 11.88 14.30 16.66
CA LEU A 270 12.54 14.72 15.42
C LEU A 270 12.43 13.68 14.31
N VAL A 271 12.30 12.39 14.64
CA VAL A 271 12.16 11.31 13.64
C VAL A 271 10.91 11.43 12.76
N TRP A 272 9.92 12.20 13.23
CA TRP A 272 8.70 12.51 12.51
C TRP A 272 8.80 13.78 11.65
N THR A 273 9.91 14.52 11.78
CA THR A 273 10.12 15.73 10.99
C THR A 273 10.78 15.40 9.66
N TYR A 274 10.32 16.03 8.59
CA TYR A 274 10.96 15.88 7.29
C TYR A 274 12.39 16.42 7.34
N MET A 275 13.30 15.82 6.57
CA MET A 275 14.71 16.21 6.52
C MET A 275 15.52 15.96 7.80
N TYR A 276 14.93 15.30 8.80
CA TYR A 276 15.70 14.74 9.90
C TYR A 276 16.28 13.40 9.46
N THR A 277 17.60 13.32 9.44
CA THR A 277 18.34 12.11 9.11
C THR A 277 19.57 12.01 9.99
N THR A 278 19.89 10.79 10.42
CA THR A 278 21.11 10.47 11.15
C THR A 278 22.30 10.20 10.22
N VAL A 279 22.13 10.38 8.91
CA VAL A 279 23.20 10.21 7.92
C VAL A 279 23.99 11.51 7.78
N ASP A 280 25.31 11.45 7.93
CA ASP A 280 26.21 12.62 7.88
C ASP A 280 26.31 13.28 6.49
N LYS A 281 26.01 12.52 5.41
CA LYS A 281 25.96 13.03 4.04
C LYS A 281 24.69 12.57 3.33
N THR A 282 23.87 13.52 2.90
CA THR A 282 22.82 13.23 1.92
C THR A 282 23.49 12.70 0.66
N PRO A 283 23.19 11.49 0.17
CA PRO A 283 23.80 10.98 -1.05
C PRO A 283 23.51 11.93 -2.22
N ASP A 284 24.54 12.19 -3.03
CA ASP A 284 24.37 12.92 -4.28
C ASP A 284 23.45 12.08 -5.17
N ILE A 285 22.27 12.62 -5.49
CA ILE A 285 21.33 11.94 -6.38
C ILE A 285 21.92 12.04 -7.77
N ASP A 286 22.28 10.90 -8.35
CA ASP A 286 22.61 10.83 -9.77
C ASP A 286 21.41 11.38 -10.59
N PRO A 287 21.60 12.42 -11.42
CA PRO A 287 20.54 12.97 -12.25
C PRO A 287 19.87 11.93 -13.17
N ASP A 288 20.57 10.84 -13.51
CA ASP A 288 20.09 9.74 -14.36
C ASP A 288 19.43 8.59 -13.57
N PHE A 289 19.42 8.65 -12.23
CA PHE A 289 18.71 7.67 -11.41
C PHE A 289 17.20 7.77 -11.68
N ASP A 290 16.55 6.65 -12.01
CA ASP A 290 15.11 6.61 -12.25
C ASP A 290 14.36 7.05 -10.98
N LYS A 291 13.87 8.30 -11.00
CA LYS A 291 13.23 8.99 -9.86
C LYS A 291 11.80 8.46 -9.66
N THR A 292 11.66 7.17 -9.41
CA THR A 292 10.42 6.59 -8.93
C THR A 292 10.34 6.76 -7.41
N ASP A 293 9.14 7.03 -6.88
CA ASP A 293 8.90 7.19 -5.43
C ASP A 293 9.39 5.99 -4.58
N PHE A 294 9.61 4.83 -5.21
CA PHE A 294 9.88 3.55 -4.57
C PHE A 294 11.36 3.14 -4.59
N GLN A 295 12.24 3.86 -5.31
CA GLN A 295 13.66 3.50 -5.45
C GLN A 295 14.60 4.53 -4.79
N ALA A 296 14.11 5.34 -3.86
CA ALA A 296 14.98 6.25 -3.13
C ALA A 296 16.12 5.48 -2.40
N PRO A 297 17.35 6.02 -2.35
CA PRO A 297 18.51 5.34 -1.74
C PRO A 297 18.24 4.90 -0.29
N LEU A 298 19.02 3.90 0.19
CA LEU A 298 18.82 3.22 1.47
C LEU A 298 18.54 4.21 2.63
N ALA A 299 19.26 5.32 2.63
CA ALA A 299 18.99 6.47 3.48
C ALA A 299 19.30 7.75 2.71
N GLY A 300 18.80 8.90 3.19
CA GLY A 300 19.26 10.17 2.64
C GLY A 300 18.41 11.38 2.92
N PHE A 301 17.10 11.32 2.67
CA PHE A 301 16.26 12.52 2.78
C PHE A 301 15.53 12.67 4.11
N GLY A 302 15.41 11.61 4.93
CA GLY A 302 14.62 11.68 6.16
C GLY A 302 13.11 11.80 5.92
N TYR A 303 12.60 11.07 4.91
CA TYR A 303 11.18 11.09 4.51
C TYR A 303 10.45 9.79 4.81
N GLY A 304 11.16 8.68 5.01
CA GLY A 304 10.57 7.35 5.13
C GLY A 304 9.52 7.25 6.24
N LEU A 305 9.86 7.59 7.48
CA LEU A 305 8.93 7.52 8.61
C LEU A 305 7.74 8.50 8.49
N PRO A 306 7.94 9.81 8.21
CA PRO A 306 6.83 10.73 8.04
C PRO A 306 5.87 10.32 6.92
N ILE A 307 6.39 9.91 5.75
CA ILE A 307 5.57 9.49 4.60
C ILE A 307 4.84 8.18 4.89
N SER A 308 5.52 7.18 5.47
CA SER A 308 4.88 5.91 5.86
C SER A 308 3.73 6.15 6.84
N ARG A 309 3.89 7.09 7.77
CA ARG A 309 2.82 7.49 8.68
C ARG A 309 1.63 8.13 7.96
N LEU A 310 1.87 8.95 6.93
CA LEU A 310 0.78 9.50 6.12
C LEU A 310 0.04 8.42 5.34
N TYR A 311 0.74 7.43 4.77
CA TYR A 311 0.09 6.29 4.11
C TYR A 311 -0.80 5.49 5.07
N ALA A 312 -0.34 5.24 6.30
CA ALA A 312 -1.15 4.56 7.32
C ALA A 312 -2.39 5.39 7.68
N ARG A 313 -2.21 6.68 7.93
CA ARG A 313 -3.29 7.61 8.31
C ARG A 313 -4.30 7.86 7.21
N TYR A 314 -3.91 7.79 5.94
CA TYR A 314 -4.82 7.98 4.81
C TYR A 314 -6.04 7.04 4.90
N PHE A 315 -5.85 5.82 5.38
CA PHE A 315 -6.93 4.84 5.61
C PHE A 315 -7.31 4.68 7.09
N GLY A 316 -7.09 5.70 7.93
CA GLY A 316 -7.52 5.73 9.32
C GLY A 316 -6.63 4.92 10.29
N GLY A 317 -5.52 4.37 9.81
CA GLY A 317 -4.49 3.74 10.65
C GLY A 317 -3.54 4.76 11.28
N ASP A 318 -2.42 4.29 11.82
CA ASP A 318 -1.31 5.13 12.29
C ASP A 318 0.00 4.34 12.31
N LEU A 319 1.12 5.05 12.31
CA LEU A 319 2.44 4.48 12.54
C LEU A 319 3.00 5.12 13.82
N LYS A 320 3.35 4.27 14.78
CA LYS A 320 3.91 4.64 16.09
C LYS A 320 5.25 3.96 16.27
N LEU A 321 6.09 4.54 17.13
CA LEU A 321 7.36 3.93 17.51
C LEU A 321 7.58 4.06 19.01
N ILE A 322 8.21 3.05 19.58
CA ILE A 322 8.66 2.99 20.97
C ILE A 322 10.12 2.59 20.90
N SER A 323 11.01 3.40 21.46
CA SER A 323 12.44 3.13 21.42
C SER A 323 13.02 3.02 22.82
N MET A 324 13.96 2.09 22.97
CA MET A 324 14.74 1.87 24.17
C MET A 324 16.21 2.16 23.82
N GLU A 325 16.66 3.38 24.15
CA GLU A 325 18.05 3.80 23.97
C GLU A 325 19.00 2.82 24.67
N GLY A 326 20.02 2.37 23.93
CA GLY A 326 20.97 1.35 24.34
C GLY A 326 20.54 -0.09 24.03
N TYR A 327 19.34 -0.31 23.45
CA TYR A 327 18.84 -1.64 23.09
C TYR A 327 18.31 -1.70 21.66
N GLY A 328 17.21 -1.02 21.36
CA GLY A 328 16.52 -1.19 20.07
C GLY A 328 15.22 -0.41 19.95
N THR A 329 14.56 -0.57 18.81
CA THR A 329 13.31 0.14 18.50
C THR A 329 12.21 -0.83 18.06
N ASP A 330 11.00 -0.57 18.57
CA ASP A 330 9.76 -1.17 18.10
C ASP A 330 8.97 -0.15 17.28
N VAL A 331 8.63 -0.50 16.04
CA VAL A 331 7.70 0.22 15.17
C VAL A 331 6.37 -0.54 15.11
N TYR A 332 5.27 0.16 15.33
CA TYR A 332 3.91 -0.35 15.28
C TYR A 332 3.15 0.33 14.13
N LEU A 333 2.76 -0.46 13.14
CA LEU A 333 1.91 -0.04 12.04
C LEU A 333 0.50 -0.59 12.26
N HIS A 334 -0.44 0.30 12.53
CA HIS A 334 -1.86 -0.02 12.67
C HIS A 334 -2.57 0.24 11.35
N LEU A 335 -3.24 -0.78 10.82
CA LEU A 335 -3.97 -0.74 9.57
C LEU A 335 -5.44 -1.01 9.84
N ASN A 336 -6.32 -0.09 9.48
CA ASN A 336 -7.76 -0.36 9.52
C ASN A 336 -8.15 -1.23 8.33
N ARG A 337 -9.15 -2.07 8.53
CA ARG A 337 -9.84 -2.73 7.43
C ARG A 337 -10.55 -1.67 6.58
N LEU A 338 -10.29 -1.62 5.28
CA LEU A 338 -11.01 -0.71 4.39
C LEU A 338 -12.52 -0.92 4.54
N SER A 339 -13.30 0.17 4.61
CA SER A 339 -14.75 0.28 4.91
C SER A 339 -15.17 0.56 6.37
N THR A 340 -14.29 0.42 7.37
CA THR A 340 -14.67 0.67 8.78
C THR A 340 -14.39 2.09 9.28
N SER A 341 -13.61 2.88 8.55
CA SER A 341 -13.25 4.26 8.91
C SER A 341 -13.35 5.23 7.73
N SER A 342 -13.82 6.45 8.00
CA SER A 342 -13.81 7.55 7.03
C SER A 342 -12.39 8.08 6.78
N GLU A 343 -12.04 8.33 5.53
CA GLU A 343 -10.77 8.99 5.17
C GLU A 343 -10.67 10.37 5.85
N PRO A 344 -9.53 10.75 6.44
CA PRO A 344 -9.34 12.04 7.08
C PRO A 344 -9.04 13.12 6.03
N LEU A 345 -10.03 13.43 5.19
CA LEU A 345 -9.99 14.57 4.28
C LEU A 345 -10.85 15.70 4.90
N ASN A 346 -10.18 16.61 5.62
CA ASN A 346 -10.79 17.88 6.06
C ASN A 346 -10.56 18.96 5.01
#